data_AF-A0A949YYQ6-F1
#
_entry.id   AF-A0A949YYQ6-F1
#
_cell.length_a   1.000
_cell.length_b   1.000
_cell.length_c   1.000
_cell.angle_alpha   90.00
_cell.angle_beta   90.00
_cell.angle_gamma   90.00
#
_symmetry.space_group_name_H-M   'P 1'
#
loop_
_entity.id
_entity.type
_entity.pdbx_description
1 polymer ?
#
loop_
_entity_poly.entity_id
_entity_poly.type
_entity_poly.pdbx_seq_one_letter_code
_entity_poly.pdbx_strand_id
1 'polypeptide(L)'
;MKHAGPQALDQLEPVLAKLRKLEGLRERKRGAFYRGASAFLHFHEDPAGFFADLKVADDFVRFPVNRGAEVERLLARAARALKG
;
A
#
# COMPACT_ATOMS: atom_id res chain seq x y z
N MET A 1 13.54 7.59 -4.77
CA MET A 1 12.74 6.59 -4.02
C MET A 1 12.58 5.39 -4.92
N LYS A 2 12.92 4.19 -4.44
CA LYS A 2 12.87 2.94 -5.23
C LYS A 2 11.61 2.16 -4.84
N HIS A 3 10.93 1.51 -5.78
CA HIS A 3 9.86 0.57 -5.42
C HIS A 3 10.42 -0.56 -4.55
N ALA A 4 9.62 -1.05 -3.60
CA ALA A 4 9.99 -2.17 -2.76
C ALA A 4 10.36 -3.38 -3.63
N GLY A 5 11.59 -3.88 -3.47
CA GLY A 5 12.05 -5.09 -4.14
C GLY A 5 11.44 -6.36 -3.54
N PRO A 6 11.75 -7.54 -4.13
CA PRO A 6 11.16 -8.81 -3.70
C PRO A 6 11.33 -9.10 -2.20
N GLN A 7 12.53 -8.88 -1.63
CA GLN A 7 12.80 -9.11 -0.20
C GLN A 7 12.01 -8.16 0.70
N ALA A 8 11.89 -6.89 0.33
CA ALA A 8 11.05 -5.93 1.05
C ALA A 8 9.57 -6.35 1.00
N LEU A 9 9.12 -6.84 -0.16
CA LEU A 9 7.76 -7.34 -0.33
C LEU A 9 7.50 -8.64 0.45
N ASP A 10 8.52 -9.48 0.68
CA ASP A 10 8.44 -10.64 1.59
C ASP A 10 8.17 -10.21 3.03
N GLN A 11 8.86 -9.17 3.49
CA GLN A 11 8.65 -8.62 4.83
C GLN A 11 7.29 -7.91 4.96
N LEU A 12 6.81 -7.30 3.87
CA LEU A 12 5.51 -6.65 3.81
C LEU A 12 4.35 -7.61 3.56
N GLU A 13 4.59 -8.92 3.39
CA GLU A 13 3.54 -9.90 3.06
C GLU A 13 2.34 -9.86 4.03
N PRO A 14 2.51 -9.70 5.37
CA PRO A 14 1.36 -9.55 6.27
C PRO A 14 0.50 -8.31 5.97
N VAL A 15 1.10 -7.23 5.45
CA VAL A 15 0.40 -6.02 5.03
C VAL A 15 -0.29 -6.25 3.69
N LEU A 16 0.40 -6.85 2.72
CA LEU A 16 -0.15 -7.22 1.41
C LEU A 16 -1.38 -8.13 1.56
N ALA A 17 -1.30 -9.13 2.43
CA ALA A 17 -2.41 -10.05 2.71
C ALA A 17 -3.65 -9.34 3.26
N LYS A 18 -3.49 -8.28 4.06
CA LYS A 18 -4.61 -7.47 4.56
C LYS A 18 -5.20 -6.59 3.45
N LEU A 19 -4.37 -5.99 2.61
CA LEU A 19 -4.83 -5.17 1.47
C LEU A 19 -5.59 -6.00 0.43
N ARG A 20 -5.15 -7.24 0.16
CA ARG A 20 -5.86 -8.18 -0.74
C ARG A 20 -7.27 -8.52 -0.30
N LYS A 21 -7.62 -8.31 0.97
CA LYS A 21 -8.97 -8.53 1.51
C LYS A 21 -9.90 -7.33 1.31
N LEU A 22 -9.38 -6.19 0.84
CA LEU A 22 -10.21 -5.01 0.59
C LEU A 22 -10.91 -5.15 -0.76
N GLU A 23 -12.25 -5.11 -0.75
CA GLU A 23 -13.05 -5.15 -1.97
C GLU A 23 -12.79 -3.93 -2.87
N GLY A 24 -12.85 -4.13 -4.19
CA GLY A 24 -12.56 -3.09 -5.17
C GLY A 24 -11.07 -2.82 -5.41
N LEU A 25 -10.18 -3.51 -4.67
CA LEU A 25 -8.73 -3.43 -4.86
C LEU A 25 -8.20 -4.66 -5.58
N ARG A 26 -7.42 -4.43 -6.65
CA ARG A 26 -6.78 -5.50 -7.43
C ARG A 26 -5.27 -5.36 -7.38
N GLU A 27 -4.58 -6.38 -6.90
CA GLU A 27 -3.13 -6.47 -7.03
C GLU A 27 -2.77 -6.91 -8.46
N ARG A 28 -2.09 -6.04 -9.22
CA ARG A 28 -1.66 -6.37 -10.60
C ARG A 28 -0.26 -6.94 -10.66
N LYS A 29 0.60 -6.47 -9.76
CA LYS A 29 1.94 -6.98 -9.49
C LYS A 29 2.11 -6.99 -7.98
N ARG A 30 2.96 -7.86 -7.45
CA ARG A 30 3.20 -7.93 -6.01
C ARG A 30 3.56 -6.54 -5.46
N GLY A 31 2.81 -6.05 -4.49
CA GLY A 31 3.02 -4.71 -3.93
C GLY A 31 2.51 -3.53 -4.78
N ALA A 32 1.77 -3.78 -5.85
CA ALA A 32 1.16 -2.74 -6.69
C ALA A 32 -0.34 -3.01 -6.88
N PHE A 33 -1.15 -2.19 -6.22
CA PHE A 33 -2.59 -2.31 -6.15
C PHE A 33 -3.28 -1.21 -6.96
N TYR A 34 -4.37 -1.60 -7.61
CA TYR A 34 -5.14 -0.78 -8.52
C TYR A 34 -6.60 -0.76 -8.11
N ARG A 35 -7.25 0.38 -8.33
CA ARG A 35 -8.71 0.54 -8.27
C ARG A 35 -9.20 0.71 -9.70
N GLY A 36 -9.81 -0.33 -10.26
CA GLY A 36 -10.13 -0.39 -11.69
C GLY A 36 -8.89 -0.29 -12.58
N ALA A 37 -8.82 0.78 -13.40
CA ALA A 37 -7.69 1.05 -14.29
C ALA A 37 -6.58 1.89 -13.64
N SER A 38 -6.85 2.55 -12.51
CA SER A 38 -5.95 3.52 -11.91
C SER A 38 -5.05 2.89 -10.85
N ALA A 39 -3.77 3.25 -10.85
CA ALA A 39 -2.86 2.93 -9.77
C ALA A 39 -3.39 3.54 -8.47
N PHE A 40 -3.44 2.74 -7.41
CA PHE A 40 -4.08 3.13 -6.15
C PHE A 40 -3.12 3.03 -4.97
N LEU A 41 -2.29 1.99 -4.89
CA LEU A 41 -1.33 1.85 -3.80
C LEU A 41 -0.09 1.12 -4.31
N HIS A 42 1.08 1.62 -3.95
CA HIS A 42 2.35 0.93 -4.22
C HIS A 42 3.33 1.13 -3.07
N PHE A 43 4.32 0.24 -2.98
CA PHE A 43 5.29 0.23 -1.88
C PHE A 43 6.68 0.68 -2.33
N HIS A 44 7.37 1.33 -1.41
CA HIS A 44 8.74 1.80 -1.51
C HIS A 44 9.58 1.29 -0.34
N GLU A 45 10.86 1.10 -0.61
CA GLU A 45 11.89 0.87 0.42
C GLU A 45 12.96 1.95 0.30
N ASP A 46 13.42 2.45 1.44
CA ASP A 46 14.58 3.33 1.56
C ASP A 46 15.23 3.16 2.95
N PRO A 47 16.38 3.79 3.25
CA PRO A 47 17.08 3.58 4.52
C PRO A 47 16.27 3.90 5.78
N ALA A 48 15.19 4.69 5.67
CA ALA A 48 14.30 4.97 6.80
C ALA A 48 13.24 3.87 7.01
N GLY A 49 13.15 2.90 6.10
CA GLY A 49 12.27 1.74 6.18
C GLY A 49 11.32 1.62 4.98
N PHE A 50 10.13 1.09 5.25
CA PHE A 50 9.09 0.82 4.26
C PHE A 50 8.02 1.90 4.26
N PHE A 51 7.58 2.23 3.06
CA PHE A 51 6.54 3.21 2.83
C PHE A 51 5.52 2.70 1.81
N ALA A 52 4.27 3.12 1.98
CA ALA A 52 3.20 2.90 1.03
C ALA A 52 2.70 4.25 0.53
N ASP A 53 2.67 4.43 -0.78
CA ASP A 53 2.11 5.60 -1.44
C ASP A 53 0.68 5.22 -1.85
N LEU A 54 -0.30 5.82 -1.15
CA LEU A 54 -1.73 5.57 -1.35
C LEU A 54 -2.37 6.76 -2.06
N LYS A 55 -3.08 6.50 -3.15
CA LYS A 55 -3.87 7.50 -3.86
C LYS A 55 -5.08 7.90 -3.03
N VAL A 56 -5.16 9.18 -2.70
CA VAL A 56 -6.19 9.83 -1.91
C VAL A 56 -6.76 10.97 -2.75
N ALA A 57 -8.04 10.87 -3.14
CA ALA A 57 -8.61 11.73 -4.16
C ALA A 57 -7.77 11.64 -5.45
N ASP A 58 -6.96 12.66 -5.77
CA ASP A 58 -6.08 12.63 -6.93
C ASP A 58 -4.58 12.57 -6.60
N ASP A 59 -4.21 12.70 -5.33
CA ASP A 59 -2.81 12.78 -4.90
C ASP A 59 -2.33 11.50 -4.23
N PHE A 60 -1.04 11.18 -4.39
CA PHE A 60 -0.40 10.12 -3.60
C PHE A 60 0.05 10.67 -2.26
N VAL A 61 -0.47 10.06 -1.18
CA VAL A 61 -0.06 10.36 0.18
C VAL A 61 0.78 9.19 0.69
N ARG A 62 1.97 9.52 1.21
CA ARG A 62 2.95 8.56 1.70
C ARG A 62 2.68 8.20 3.16
N PHE A 63 2.63 6.90 3.45
CA PHE A 63 2.45 6.35 4.78
C PHE A 63 3.65 5.47 5.14
N PRO A 64 4.29 5.65 6.32
CA PRO A 64 5.22 4.65 6.82
C PRO A 64 4.45 3.35 7.10
N VAL A 65 5.13 2.20 6.98
CA VAL A 65 4.55 0.86 7.27
C VAL A 65 5.54 -0.02 8.02
N ASN A 66 6.26 0.56 8.97
CA ASN A 66 7.29 -0.11 9.76
C ASN A 66 6.76 -0.68 11.07
N ARG A 67 5.62 -0.19 11.55
CA ARG A 67 5.00 -0.56 12.84
C ARG A 67 3.53 -0.93 12.68
N GLY A 68 3.02 -1.75 13.60
CA GLY A 68 1.61 -2.19 13.60
C GLY A 68 0.61 -1.04 13.48
N ALA A 69 0.75 0.00 14.32
CA ALA A 69 -0.11 1.18 14.29
C ALA A 69 -0.03 1.97 12.97
N GLU A 70 1.12 1.95 12.29
CA GLU A 70 1.27 2.58 10.98
C GLU A 70 0.54 1.81 9.89
N VAL A 71 0.65 0.47 9.92
CA VAL A 71 -0.08 -0.44 9.04
C VAL A 71 -1.59 -0.29 9.23
N GLU A 72 -2.07 -0.20 10.48
CA GLU A 72 -3.50 0.01 10.77
C GLU A 72 -4.01 1.34 10.20
N ARG A 73 -3.23 2.42 10.33
CA ARG A 73 -3.56 3.71 9.72
C ARG A 73 -3.64 3.63 8.20
N LEU A 74 -2.68 2.96 7.55
CA LEU A 74 -2.71 2.74 6.10
C LEU A 74 -3.99 1.98 5.69
N LEU A 75 -4.31 0.88 6.36
CA LEU A 75 -5.46 0.04 6.04
C LEU A 75 -6.78 0.80 6.21
N ALA A 76 -6.94 1.54 7.31
CA ALA A 76 -8.11 2.38 7.54
C ALA A 76 -8.25 3.46 6.44
N ARG A 77 -7.13 4.08 6.05
CA ARG A 77 -7.14 5.11 5.00
C ARG A 77 -7.44 4.54 3.62
N ALA A 78 -6.91 3.37 3.28
CA ALA A 78 -7.17 2.67 2.04
C ALA A 78 -8.64 2.25 1.95
N ALA A 79 -9.19 1.65 3.01
CA ALA A 79 -10.60 1.27 3.08
C ALA A 79 -11.53 2.49 2.91
N ARG A 80 -11.19 3.64 3.51
CA ARG A 80 -11.96 4.88 3.33
C ARG A 80 -11.85 5.42 1.89
N ALA A 81 -10.66 5.39 1.29
CA ALA A 81 -10.45 5.83 -0.09
C ALA A 81 -11.13 4.93 -1.13
N LEU A 82 -11.42 3.67 -0.81
CA LEU A 82 -12.17 2.77 -1.69
C LEU A 82 -13.68 3.05 -1.69
N LYS A 83 -14.22 3.62 -0.61
CA LYS A 83 -15.66 3.93 -0.46
C LYS A 83 -16.10 5.26 -1.09
N GLY A 84 -15.15 6.13 -1.46
CA GLY A 84 -15.41 7.44 -2.09
C GLY A 84 -15.02 7.42 -3.55
#